data_AF-X0WIP7-F1
#
_entry.id   AF-X0WIP7-F1
#
_cell.length_a   1.000
_cell.length_b   1.000
_cell.length_c   1.000
_cell.angle_alpha   90.00
_cell.angle_beta   90.00
_cell.angle_gamma   90.00
#
_symmetry.space_group_name_H-M   'P 1'
#
loop_
_entity.id
_entity.type
_entity.pdbx_description
1 polymer ?
#
loop_
_entity_poly.entity_id
_entity_poly.type
_entity_poly.pdbx_seq_one_letter_code
_entity_poly.pdbx_strand_id
1 'polypeptide(L)' 'MFHVAREGALKIKEISYCHAEAYSGSALKHGPFSLLEEGFPVIAIIHKDEFYNKMCSAFEEIKSRGADILVITNDSSF' A
#
# COMPACT_ATOMS: atom_id res chain seq x y z
N MET A 1 3.85 10.74 2.20
CA MET A 1 4.27 9.31 2.21
C MET A 1 4.68 8.72 0.87
N PHE A 2 4.18 9.19 -0.28
CA PHE A 2 4.42 8.54 -1.59
C PHE A 2 5.92 8.35 -1.95
N HIS A 3 6.78 9.35 -1.73
CA HIS A 3 8.21 9.21 -2.00
C HIS A 3 8.89 8.13 -1.15
N VAL A 4 8.45 7.94 0.09
CA VAL A 4 8.94 6.87 0.99
C VAL A 4 8.52 5.50 0.47
N ALA A 5 7.26 5.34 0.05
CA ALA A 5 6.79 4.09 -0.56
C ALA A 5 7.58 3.75 -1.84
N ARG A 6 7.88 4.75 -2.68
CA ARG A 6 8.67 4.57 -3.91
C ARG A 6 10.10 4.14 -3.63
N GLU A 7 10.73 4.73 -2.62
CA GLU A 7 12.06 4.31 -2.18
C GLU A 7 12.03 2.88 -1.61
N GLY A 8 11.02 2.54 -0.81
CA GLY A 8 10.82 1.17 -0.32
C GLY A 8 10.69 0.16 -1.46
N ALA A 9 9.85 0.46 -2.46
CA ALA A 9 9.70 -0.39 -3.64
C ALA A 9 11.01 -0.49 -4.45
N LEU A 10 11.79 0.59 -4.54
CA LEU A 10 13.12 0.57 -5.17
C LEU A 10 14.07 -0.38 -4.42
N LYS A 11 14.15 -0.27 -3.09
CA LYS A 11 15.05 -1.11 -2.29
C LYS A 11 14.67 -2.59 -2.35
N ILE A 12 13.37 -2.90 -2.31
CA ILE A 12 12.88 -4.29 -2.50
C ILE A 12 13.37 -4.83 -3.84
N LYS A 13 13.17 -4.08 -4.94
CA LYS A 13 13.66 -4.49 -6.26
C LYS A 13 15.16 -4.72 -6.31
N GLU A 14 15.95 -3.84 -5.69
CA GLU A 14 17.42 -3.90 -5.72
C GLU A 14 18.00 -5.10 -4.98
N ILE A 15 17.43 -5.46 -3.82
CA ILE A 15 18.02 -6.48 -2.93
C ILE A 15 17.38 -7.85 -3.06
N SER A 16 16.09 -7.93 -3.37
CA SER A 16 15.35 -9.20 -3.41
C SER A 16 15.02 -9.65 -4.83
N TYR A 17 15.22 -8.77 -5.83
CA TYR A 17 14.79 -8.97 -7.22
C TYR A 17 13.27 -9.19 -7.39
N CYS A 18 12.48 -8.97 -6.33
CA CYS A 18 11.03 -9.00 -6.42
C CYS A 18 10.53 -7.77 -7.19
N HIS A 19 9.56 -7.97 -8.08
CA HIS A 19 8.87 -6.84 -8.70
C HIS A 19 8.06 -6.10 -7.64
N ALA A 20 8.45 -4.86 -7.34
CA ALA A 20 7.74 -3.99 -6.42
C ALA A 20 7.52 -2.61 -7.05
N GLU A 21 6.31 -2.10 -6.87
CA GLU A 21 5.90 -0.79 -7.38
C GLU A 21 5.10 -0.04 -6.32
N ALA A 22 5.30 1.28 -6.25
CA ALA A 22 4.61 2.13 -5.30
C ALA A 22 3.54 2.95 -6.02
N TYR A 23 2.34 2.95 -5.46
CA TYR A 23 1.21 3.74 -5.95
C TYR A 23 0.71 4.71 -4.87
N SER A 24 0.16 5.84 -5.30
CA SER A 24 -0.67 6.67 -4.41
C SER A 24 -1.97 5.93 -4.10
N GLY A 25 -2.49 6.05 -2.87
CA GLY A 25 -3.82 5.50 -2.54
C GLY A 25 -4.93 6.02 -3.47
N SER A 26 -4.80 7.26 -3.97
CA SER A 26 -5.73 7.81 -4.95
C SER A 26 -5.64 7.19 -6.36
N ALA A 27 -4.50 6.57 -6.69
CA ALA A 27 -4.24 6.01 -8.01
C ALA A 27 -4.69 4.55 -8.15
N LEU A 28 -5.01 3.88 -7.04
CA LEU A 28 -5.33 2.44 -7.01
C LEU A 28 -6.39 2.06 -8.05
N LYS A 29 -7.48 2.82 -8.14
CA LYS A 29 -8.62 2.53 -9.04
C LYS A 29 -8.32 2.73 -10.53
N HIS A 30 -7.18 3.30 -10.89
CA HIS A 30 -6.84 3.61 -12.28
C HIS A 30 -6.02 2.50 -12.97
N GLY A 31 -5.92 1.32 -12.36
CA GLY A 31 -5.19 0.17 -12.91
C GLY A 31 -4.67 -0.79 -11.85
N PRO A 32 -3.90 -0.33 -10.85
CA PRO A 32 -3.25 -1.22 -9.87
C PRO A 32 -4.20 -2.16 -9.14
N PHE A 33 -5.45 -1.73 -8.93
CA PHE A 33 -6.47 -2.53 -8.28
C PHE A 33 -6.81 -3.83 -9.00
N SER A 34 -6.57 -3.93 -10.32
CA SER A 34 -6.81 -5.16 -11.08
C SER A 34 -5.75 -6.23 -10.86
N LEU A 35 -4.62 -5.88 -10.24
CA LEU A 35 -3.53 -6.81 -9.93
C LEU A 35 -3.74 -7.52 -8.58
N LEU A 36 -4.64 -7.01 -7.74
CA LEU A 36 -4.89 -7.57 -6.42
C LEU A 36 -5.72 -8.85 -6.52
N GLU A 37 -5.16 -9.92 -5.96
CA GLU A 37 -5.78 -11.22 -5.78
C GLU A 37 -5.57 -11.72 -4.34
N GLU A 38 -6.19 -12.84 -4.00
CA GLU A 38 -6.07 -13.43 -2.67
C GLU A 38 -4.61 -13.79 -2.36
N GLY A 39 -4.09 -13.31 -1.22
CA GLY A 39 -2.70 -13.49 -0.81
C GLY A 39 -1.69 -12.55 -1.49
N PHE A 40 -2.13 -11.61 -2.35
CA PHE A 40 -1.21 -10.66 -2.97
C PHE A 40 -0.59 -9.72 -1.91
N PRO A 41 0.75 -9.60 -1.82
CA PRO A 41 1.40 -8.82 -0.78
C PRO A 41 1.28 -7.32 -1.03
N VAL A 42 0.78 -6.58 -0.03
CA VAL A 42 0.67 -5.12 -0.07
C VAL A 42 1.33 -4.51 1.16
N ILE A 43 2.21 -3.53 0.94
CA ILE A 43 2.75 -2.70 2.02
C ILE A 43 2.03 -1.35 1.98
N ALA A 44 1.21 -1.06 3.00
CA ALA A 44 0.47 0.18 3.12
C ALA A 44 1.12 1.09 4.16
N ILE A 45 1.51 2.30 3.75
CA ILE A 45 2.03 3.32 4.68
C ILE A 45 0.91 4.31 4.98
N ILE A 46 0.35 4.22 6.19
CA ILE A 46 -0.82 4.99 6.62
C ILE A 46 -0.41 5.82 7.83
N HIS A 47 -0.38 7.14 7.71
CA HIS A 47 -0.04 8.03 8.82
C HIS A 47 -1.29 8.73 9.34
N LYS A 48 -1.37 8.99 10.64
CA LYS A 48 -2.43 9.78 11.27
C LYS A 48 -2.27 11.26 10.95
N ASP A 49 -2.58 11.62 9.72
CA ASP A 49 -2.54 12.96 9.16
C ASP A 49 -3.88 13.33 8.47
N GLU A 50 -3.91 14.45 7.75
CA GLU A 50 -5.11 14.92 7.03
C GLU A 50 -5.63 13.94 5.96
N PHE A 51 -4.80 12.99 5.51
CA PHE A 51 -5.15 11.97 4.52
C PHE A 51 -5.50 10.61 5.13
N TYR A 52 -5.42 10.46 6.46
CA TYR A 52 -5.65 9.19 7.17
C TYR A 52 -6.94 8.50 6.75
N ASN A 53 -8.07 9.22 6.77
CA ASN A 53 -9.37 8.65 6.41
C ASN A 53 -9.41 8.15 4.97
N LYS A 54 -8.79 8.87 4.02
CA LYS A 54 -8.71 8.46 2.61
C LYS A 54 -7.86 7.20 2.44
N MET A 55 -6.75 7.11 3.18
CA MET A 55 -5.89 5.94 3.18
C MET A 55 -6.55 4.73 3.84
N CYS A 56 -7.33 4.93 4.90
CA CYS A 56 -8.13 3.87 5.52
C CYS A 56 -9.20 3.33 4.56
N SER A 57 -9.87 4.21 3.78
CA SER A 57 -10.79 3.76 2.74
C SER A 57 -10.09 2.93 1.67
N ALA A 58 -8.91 3.35 1.22
CA ALA A 58 -8.09 2.56 0.29
C ALA A 58 -7.66 1.22 0.90
N PHE A 59 -7.32 1.17 2.18
CA PHE A 59 -6.99 -0.07 2.89
C PHE A 59 -8.15 -1.06 2.89
N GLU A 60 -9.37 -0.62 3.23
CA GLU A 60 -10.55 -1.49 3.22
C GLU A 60 -10.86 -2.01 1.82
N GLU A 61 -10.68 -1.18 0.79
CA GLU A 61 -10.82 -1.59 -0.60
C GLU A 61 -9.81 -2.69 -0.97
N ILE A 62 -8.53 -2.52 -0.62
CA ILE A 62 -7.49 -3.53 -0.87
C ILE A 62 -7.80 -4.82 -0.10
N LYS A 63 -8.18 -4.71 1.17
CA LYS A 63 -8.53 -5.84 2.05
C LYS A 63 -9.71 -6.64 1.51
N SER A 64 -10.70 -5.97 0.93
CA SER A 64 -11.88 -6.63 0.33
C SER A 64 -11.54 -7.57 -0.82
N ARG A 65 -10.32 -7.49 -1.38
CA ARG A 65 -9.82 -8.37 -2.44
C ARG A 65 -9.02 -9.57 -1.93
N GLY A 66 -8.88 -9.73 -0.61
CA GLY A 66 -8.13 -10.83 -0.01
C GLY A 66 -6.62 -10.63 -0.03
N ALA A 67 -6.13 -9.42 -0.28
CA ALA A 67 -4.70 -9.12 -0.25
C ALA A 67 -4.12 -9.27 1.17
N ASP A 68 -2.86 -9.69 1.25
CA ASP A 68 -2.09 -9.77 2.49
C ASP A 68 -1.40 -8.43 2.75
N ILE A 69 -1.93 -7.67 3.72
CA ILE A 69 -1.53 -6.27 3.93
C ILE A 69 -0.64 -6.11 5.16
N LEU A 70 0.59 -5.64 4.95
CA LEU A 70 1.45 -5.12 6.00
C LEU A 70 1.24 -3.60 6.13
N VAL A 71 0.73 -3.16 7.28
CA VAL A 71 0.49 -1.74 7.55
C VAL A 71 1.63 -1.15 8.37
N ILE A 72 2.19 -0.03 7.90
CA ILE A 72 3.16 0.79 8.62
C ILE A 72 2.47 2.09 9.00
N THR A 73 2.27 2.30 10.30
CA THR A 73 1.51 3.43 10.85
C THR A 73 2.12 3.99 12.12
N ASN A 74 1.81 5.25 12.42
CA ASN A 74 2.05 5.87 13.73
C ASN A 74 0.78 5.94 14.59
N ASP A 75 -0.37 5.46 14.10
CA ASP A 75 -1.58 5.28 14.90
C ASP A 75 -1.51 3.94 15.63
N SER A 76 -1.42 3.98 16.96
CA SER A 76 -1.43 2.79 17.82
C SER A 76 -2.79 2.08 17.85
N SER A 77 -3.82 2.65 17.21
CA SER A 77 -5.20 2.16 17.25
C SER A 77 -5.58 1.31 16.03
N PHE A 78 -4.64 1.08 15.10
CA PHE A 78 -4.85 0.35 13.87
C PHE A 78 -4.99 -1.16 14.09
#